data_AF-A0A318DWI1-F1
#
_entry.id   AF-A0A318DWI1-F1
#
_cell.length_a   1.000
_cell.length_b   1.000
_cell.length_c   1.000
_cell.angle_alpha   90.00
_cell.angle_beta   90.00
_cell.angle_gamma   90.00
#
_symmetry.space_group_name_H-M   'P 1'
#
loop_
_entity.id
_entity.type
_entity.pdbx_description
1 polymer ?
#
loop_
_entity_poly.entity_id
_entity_poly.type
_entity_poly.pdbx_seq_one_letter_code
_entity_poly.pdbx_strand_id
1 'polypeptide(L)'
;MTAIKSPEQSCTVANASNATAQLSLKQLAWRALSDSCTVANPTDATAQHDRVAAVARVASVARVAAVADRPTHDLRLALLALADRHGFDTAPIHRLHNLDVAACARLDDSQLLTYLELLDDSATRWAGKKPVGHDAVIHCHHCGPVWVHPSVAAVLPVVDGWPRALGCPWCAIRKAGAYIPHPSVQCMGCRRYTSDPVNPAAGMGQCASGKGMHYPMQQHPCEAFKPLPGG
;
A
#
# COMPACT_ATOMS: atom_id res chain seq x y z
N MET A 1 39.43 -13.80 -33.50
CA MET A 1 39.27 -12.76 -32.45
C MET A 1 37.91 -12.12 -32.67
N THR A 2 36.89 -12.61 -31.99
CA THR A 2 35.48 -12.22 -32.22
C THR A 2 35.06 -11.32 -31.07
N ALA A 3 34.72 -10.06 -31.37
CA ALA A 3 34.36 -9.06 -30.38
C ALA A 3 33.00 -9.38 -29.74
N ILE A 4 33.01 -9.55 -28.42
CA ILE A 4 31.80 -9.68 -27.59
C ILE A 4 31.24 -8.27 -27.40
N LYS A 5 30.06 -8.00 -27.96
CA LYS A 5 29.30 -6.76 -27.70
C LYS A 5 28.58 -6.88 -26.37
N SER A 6 28.99 -6.08 -25.38
CA SER A 6 28.25 -5.87 -24.14
C SER A 6 27.00 -5.02 -24.40
N PRO A 7 25.81 -5.42 -23.93
CA PRO A 7 24.63 -4.56 -23.99
C PRO A 7 24.70 -3.49 -22.90
N GLU A 8 24.65 -2.22 -23.33
CA GLU A 8 24.46 -1.06 -22.46
C GLU A 8 23.06 -1.11 -21.83
N GLN A 9 22.99 -1.45 -20.54
CA GLN A 9 21.78 -1.25 -19.73
C GLN A 9 21.71 0.20 -19.28
N SER A 10 21.02 1.03 -20.07
CA SER A 10 20.58 2.35 -19.62
C SER A 10 19.44 2.20 -18.60
N CYS A 11 19.76 2.26 -17.31
CA CYS A 11 18.77 2.44 -16.26
C CYS A 11 18.19 3.86 -16.35
N THR A 12 16.96 3.97 -16.86
CA THR A 12 16.20 5.22 -16.88
C THR A 12 15.67 5.50 -15.47
N VAL A 13 16.46 6.18 -14.65
CA VAL A 13 16.02 6.76 -13.37
C VAL A 13 15.24 8.03 -13.67
N ALA A 14 14.04 7.91 -14.25
CA ALA A 14 13.17 9.05 -14.54
C ALA A 14 11.78 8.85 -13.93
N ASN A 15 11.34 9.84 -13.15
CA ASN A 15 9.97 10.09 -12.68
C ASN A 15 9.39 9.34 -11.47
N ALA A 16 10.20 8.72 -10.61
CA ALA A 16 9.69 8.17 -9.34
C ALA A 16 9.22 9.26 -8.33
N SER A 17 9.81 10.46 -8.39
CA SER A 17 9.59 11.52 -7.39
C SER A 17 8.18 12.14 -7.43
N ASN A 18 7.55 12.21 -8.61
CA ASN A 18 6.20 12.81 -8.77
C ASN A 18 5.06 11.86 -8.40
N ALA A 19 5.27 10.54 -8.49
CA ALA A 19 4.23 9.57 -8.19
C ALA A 19 3.95 9.46 -6.68
N THR A 20 4.98 9.58 -5.85
CA THR A 20 4.88 9.45 -4.38
C THR A 20 4.08 10.59 -3.75
N ALA A 21 4.26 11.84 -4.21
CA ALA A 21 3.55 13.02 -3.71
C ALA A 21 2.04 12.95 -3.97
N GLN A 22 1.62 12.63 -5.20
CA GLN A 22 0.20 12.52 -5.55
C GLN A 22 -0.52 11.32 -4.91
N LEU A 23 0.20 10.23 -4.63
CA LEU A 23 -0.35 9.08 -3.90
C LEU A 23 -0.61 9.42 -2.44
N SER A 24 0.26 10.20 -1.80
CA SER A 24 0.13 10.55 -0.37
C SER A 24 -1.13 11.35 -0.04
N LEU A 25 -1.52 12.32 -0.88
CA LEU A 25 -2.74 13.12 -0.67
C LEU A 25 -4.03 12.31 -0.87
N LYS A 26 -4.06 11.40 -1.85
CA LYS A 26 -5.20 10.50 -2.06
C LYS A 26 -5.32 9.46 -0.95
N GLN A 27 -4.19 8.99 -0.41
CA GLN A 27 -4.15 8.04 0.71
C GLN A 27 -4.58 8.68 2.03
N LEU A 28 -4.18 9.94 2.28
CA LEU A 28 -4.69 10.75 3.41
C LEU A 28 -6.21 10.92 3.33
N ALA A 29 -6.74 11.27 2.15
CA ALA A 29 -8.18 11.38 1.94
C ALA A 29 -8.92 10.05 2.19
N TRP A 30 -8.33 8.92 1.78
CA TRP A 30 -8.91 7.60 2.00
C TRP A 30 -8.94 7.17 3.47
N ARG A 31 -7.88 7.45 4.25
CA ARG A 31 -7.85 7.15 5.69
C ARG A 31 -8.84 8.01 6.49
N ALA A 32 -8.92 9.31 6.23
CA ALA A 32 -9.88 10.20 6.89
C ALA A 32 -11.35 9.77 6.66
N LEU A 33 -11.65 9.20 5.49
CA LEU A 33 -12.95 8.62 5.19
C LEU A 33 -13.20 7.29 5.90
N SER A 34 -12.14 6.52 6.19
CA SER A 34 -12.23 5.19 6.79
C SER A 34 -12.39 5.25 8.32
N ASP A 35 -11.73 6.20 9.00
CA ASP A 35 -11.88 6.39 10.45
C ASP A 35 -13.29 6.87 10.82
N SER A 36 -13.97 7.55 9.89
CA SER A 36 -15.36 7.97 10.04
C SER A 36 -16.39 6.83 10.01
N CYS A 37 -15.97 5.59 9.71
CA CYS A 37 -16.86 4.43 9.59
C CYS A 37 -16.88 3.51 10.82
N THR A 38 -16.18 3.84 11.91
CA THR A 38 -16.22 3.01 13.12
C THR A 38 -17.41 3.37 14.04
N VAL A 39 -18.43 2.50 13.96
CA VAL A 39 -19.50 2.20 14.94
C VAL A 39 -20.66 3.21 15.04
N ALA A 40 -21.75 2.91 14.34
CA ALA A 40 -23.11 3.15 14.85
C ALA A 40 -24.08 2.07 14.33
N ASN A 41 -24.92 1.57 15.23
CA ASN A 41 -25.98 0.59 14.95
C ASN A 41 -26.97 1.11 13.89
N PRO A 42 -27.42 0.28 12.93
CA PRO A 42 -28.08 0.72 11.69
C PRO A 42 -29.57 1.05 11.79
N THR A 43 -30.12 1.40 12.96
CA THR A 43 -31.59 1.52 13.11
C THR A 43 -32.17 2.92 12.92
N ASP A 44 -31.40 3.95 12.61
CA ASP A 44 -31.96 5.31 12.49
C ASP A 44 -31.43 6.09 11.26
N ALA A 45 -32.07 5.83 10.10
CA ALA A 45 -31.67 6.36 8.79
C ALA A 45 -31.85 7.90 8.65
N THR A 46 -32.67 8.52 9.49
CA THR A 46 -32.91 9.98 9.49
C THR A 46 -31.83 10.75 10.25
N ALA A 47 -31.16 10.14 11.24
CA ALA A 47 -30.05 10.76 11.97
C ALA A 47 -28.74 10.85 11.16
N GLN A 48 -28.65 10.12 10.04
CA GLN A 48 -27.47 10.08 9.18
C GLN A 48 -27.34 11.35 8.30
N HIS A 49 -28.45 11.91 7.82
CA HIS A 49 -28.43 13.08 6.92
C HIS A 49 -28.07 14.39 7.67
N ASP A 50 -28.57 14.57 8.89
CA ASP A 50 -28.27 15.78 9.68
C ASP A 50 -26.83 15.79 10.25
N ARG A 51 -26.21 14.62 10.42
CA ARG A 51 -24.82 14.51 10.87
C ARG A 51 -23.80 14.82 9.77
N VAL A 52 -24.07 14.47 8.52
CA VAL A 52 -23.21 14.87 7.38
C VAL A 52 -23.21 16.40 7.24
N ALA A 53 -24.34 17.06 7.52
CA ALA A 53 -24.43 18.53 7.55
C ALA A 53 -23.74 19.16 8.77
N ALA A 54 -23.71 18.47 9.92
CA ALA A 54 -23.06 18.95 11.13
C ALA A 54 -21.52 18.82 11.09
N VAL A 55 -20.96 17.75 10.51
CA VAL A 55 -19.50 17.57 10.32
C VAL A 55 -18.93 18.64 9.38
N ALA A 56 -19.73 19.14 8.42
CA ALA A 56 -19.35 20.26 7.55
C ALA A 56 -19.31 21.62 8.28
N ARG A 57 -19.81 21.73 9.53
CA ARG A 57 -19.96 23.00 10.27
C ARG A 57 -19.26 23.05 11.63
N VAL A 58 -18.48 22.03 12.02
CA VAL A 58 -17.64 22.12 13.23
C VAL A 58 -16.38 22.96 12.94
N ALA A 59 -16.57 24.27 13.05
CA ALA A 59 -15.79 25.11 13.95
C ALA A 59 -14.31 24.72 14.18
N SER A 60 -13.46 24.93 13.17
CA SER A 60 -12.05 25.31 13.37
C SER A 60 -11.50 26.13 12.19
N VAL A 61 -12.36 26.82 11.42
CA VAL A 61 -11.88 27.67 10.30
C VAL A 61 -11.27 28.98 10.82
N ALA A 62 -11.61 29.41 12.04
CA ALA A 62 -11.20 30.71 12.58
C ALA A 62 -9.81 30.75 13.25
N ARG A 63 -9.18 29.60 13.57
CA ARG A 63 -7.78 29.55 14.08
C ARG A 63 -6.73 29.20 13.01
N VAL A 64 -7.17 28.88 11.79
CA VAL A 64 -6.30 28.42 10.70
C VAL A 64 -5.64 29.59 9.92
N ALA A 65 -6.10 30.82 10.12
CA ALA A 65 -5.59 31.98 9.40
C ALA A 65 -4.17 32.41 9.83
N ALA A 66 -3.69 32.01 11.02
CA ALA A 66 -2.36 32.41 11.51
C ALA A 66 -1.22 31.45 11.09
N VAL A 67 -1.52 30.31 10.47
CA VAL A 67 -0.50 29.32 10.04
C VAL A 67 -0.20 29.38 8.54
N ALA A 68 -1.01 30.14 7.78
CA ALA A 68 -0.92 30.22 6.32
C ALA A 68 0.34 30.92 5.80
N ASP A 69 1.17 31.49 6.68
CA ASP A 69 2.38 32.24 6.32
C ASP A 69 3.66 31.68 6.95
N ARG A 70 3.65 30.43 7.43
CA ARG A 70 4.92 29.78 7.79
C ARG A 70 5.75 29.62 6.52
N PRO A 71 6.99 30.15 6.49
CA PRO A 71 7.90 29.86 5.40
C PRO A 71 8.03 28.33 5.23
N THR A 72 7.97 27.84 4.00
CA THR A 72 8.12 26.40 3.67
C THR A 72 9.35 25.77 4.33
N HIS A 73 10.40 26.58 4.52
CA HIS A 73 11.60 26.18 5.25
C HIS A 73 11.32 25.79 6.71
N ASP A 74 10.57 26.61 7.46
CA ASP A 74 10.28 26.39 8.87
C ASP A 74 9.37 25.17 9.06
N LEU A 75 8.44 24.97 8.13
CA LEU A 75 7.59 23.78 8.12
C LEU A 75 8.38 22.50 7.84
N ARG A 76 9.36 22.55 6.94
CA ARG A 76 10.28 21.42 6.70
C ARG A 76 11.11 21.11 7.94
N LEU A 77 11.63 22.13 8.63
CA LEU A 77 12.35 21.94 9.90
C LEU A 77 11.44 21.32 10.98
N ALA A 78 10.17 21.75 11.07
CA ALA A 78 9.21 21.17 11.99
C ALA A 78 8.93 19.69 11.69
N LEU A 79 8.76 19.32 10.41
CA LEU A 79 8.61 17.93 9.98
C LEU A 79 9.83 17.09 10.33
N LEU A 80 11.04 17.60 10.09
CA LEU A 80 12.29 16.90 10.42
C LEU A 80 12.44 16.69 11.92
N ALA A 81 12.16 17.71 12.73
CA ALA A 81 12.22 17.61 14.18
C ALA A 81 11.15 16.64 14.73
N LEU A 82 9.96 16.60 14.13
CA LEU A 82 8.92 15.64 14.49
C LEU A 82 9.32 14.21 14.11
N ALA A 83 9.90 14.03 12.92
CA ALA A 83 10.39 12.74 12.46
C ALA A 83 11.48 12.16 13.37
N ASP A 84 12.45 12.98 13.75
CA ASP A 84 13.54 12.61 14.66
C ASP A 84 13.02 12.13 16.02
N ARG A 85 12.09 12.88 16.63
CA ARG A 85 11.48 12.50 17.93
C ARG A 85 10.76 11.15 17.91
N HIS A 86 10.26 10.73 16.75
CA HIS A 86 9.50 9.50 16.58
C HIS A 86 10.28 8.39 15.85
N GLY A 87 11.54 8.63 15.51
CA GLY A 87 12.41 7.64 14.87
C GLY A 87 12.07 7.33 13.41
N PHE A 88 11.43 8.25 12.69
CA PHE A 88 11.16 8.09 11.26
C PHE A 88 12.40 8.43 10.41
N ASP A 89 12.55 7.77 9.25
CA ASP A 89 13.57 8.17 8.27
C ASP A 89 13.27 9.57 7.73
N THR A 90 14.28 10.45 7.75
CA THR A 90 14.17 11.84 7.30
C THR A 90 14.42 11.99 5.80
N ALA A 91 15.00 10.99 5.13
CA ALA A 91 15.30 11.04 3.70
C ALA A 91 14.06 11.31 2.82
N PRO A 92 12.86 10.75 3.08
CA PRO A 92 11.64 11.10 2.35
C PRO A 92 11.27 12.58 2.49
N ILE A 93 11.45 13.18 3.68
CA ILE A 93 11.09 14.57 3.96
C ILE A 93 11.96 15.53 3.16
N HIS A 94 13.26 15.23 3.05
CA HIS A 94 14.19 16.00 2.23
C HIS A 94 13.83 15.98 0.73
N ARG A 95 13.15 14.92 0.26
CA ARG A 95 12.73 14.78 -1.14
C ARG A 95 11.35 15.38 -1.43
N LEU A 96 10.62 15.82 -0.41
CA LEU A 96 9.30 16.45 -0.60
C LEU A 96 9.44 17.75 -1.39
N HIS A 97 8.57 17.91 -2.38
CA HIS A 97 8.47 19.15 -3.14
C HIS A 97 7.96 20.28 -2.22
N ASN A 98 8.36 21.52 -2.49
CA ASN A 98 7.94 22.66 -1.66
C ASN A 98 6.41 22.82 -1.62
N LEU A 99 5.70 22.43 -2.68
CA LEU A 99 4.23 22.42 -2.70
C LEU A 99 3.64 21.39 -1.72
N ASP A 100 4.24 20.21 -1.59
CA ASP A 100 3.78 19.17 -0.66
C ASP A 100 4.05 19.58 0.78
N VAL A 101 5.22 20.18 1.04
CA VAL A 101 5.53 20.75 2.35
C VAL A 101 4.53 21.86 2.68
N ALA A 102 4.27 22.80 1.77
CA ALA A 102 3.30 23.87 1.99
C ALA A 102 1.87 23.35 2.26
N ALA A 103 1.46 22.22 1.65
CA ALA A 103 0.17 21.59 1.92
C ALA A 103 0.03 21.13 3.39
N CYS A 104 1.13 20.89 4.09
CA CYS A 104 1.15 20.50 5.50
C CYS A 104 0.91 21.69 6.46
N ALA A 105 0.88 22.94 5.96
CA ALA A 105 0.82 24.13 6.82
C ALA A 105 -0.45 24.20 7.69
N ARG A 106 -1.51 23.48 7.32
CA ARG A 106 -2.78 23.48 8.07
C ARG A 106 -2.98 22.24 8.94
N LEU A 107 -2.01 21.33 8.95
CA LEU A 107 -2.10 20.10 9.73
C LEU A 107 -1.64 20.34 11.16
N ASP A 108 -2.36 19.80 12.13
CA ASP A 108 -1.90 19.73 13.52
C ASP A 108 -0.83 18.64 13.70
N ASP A 109 -0.19 18.60 14.87
CA ASP A 109 0.89 17.65 15.15
C ASP A 109 0.44 16.18 15.01
N SER A 110 -0.80 15.84 15.38
CA SER A 110 -1.32 14.48 15.22
C SER A 110 -1.49 14.12 13.76
N GLN A 111 -1.99 15.04 12.94
CA GLN A 111 -2.14 14.86 11.49
C GLN A 111 -0.78 14.78 10.79
N LEU A 112 0.20 15.59 11.23
CA LEU A 112 1.57 15.53 10.73
C LEU A 112 2.22 14.19 11.06
N LEU A 113 2.00 13.64 12.27
CA LEU A 113 2.48 12.30 12.62
C LEU A 113 1.88 11.23 11.72
N THR A 114 0.56 11.23 11.52
CA THR A 114 -0.10 10.31 10.59
C THR A 114 0.43 10.45 9.16
N TYR A 115 0.76 11.68 8.73
CA TYR A 115 1.37 11.91 7.44
C TYR A 115 2.80 11.33 7.34
N LEU A 116 3.61 11.49 8.38
CA LEU A 116 4.95 10.91 8.45
C LEU A 116 4.91 9.38 8.42
N GLU A 117 3.99 8.75 9.14
CA GLU A 117 3.76 7.30 9.08
C GLU A 117 3.44 6.84 7.66
N LEU A 118 2.59 7.58 6.93
CA LEU A 118 2.26 7.27 5.54
C LEU A 118 3.45 7.44 4.59
N LEU A 119 4.31 8.43 4.83
CA LEU A 119 5.53 8.63 4.05
C LEU A 119 6.53 7.49 4.28
N ASP A 120 6.75 7.10 5.53
CA ASP A 120 7.63 5.99 5.90
C ASP A 120 7.14 4.65 5.34
N ASP A 121 5.85 4.37 5.48
CA ASP A 121 5.18 3.20 4.92
C ASP A 121 5.31 3.16 3.39
N SER A 122 5.16 4.31 2.72
CA SER A 122 5.37 4.42 1.27
C SER A 122 6.83 4.18 0.88
N ALA A 123 7.79 4.79 1.58
CA ALA A 123 9.21 4.63 1.33
C ALA A 123 9.65 3.16 1.51
N THR A 124 9.17 2.50 2.56
CA THR A 124 9.41 1.09 2.84
C THR A 124 8.95 0.19 1.70
N ARG A 125 7.74 0.43 1.15
CA ARG A 125 7.26 -0.34 0.01
C ARG A 125 8.06 -0.06 -1.26
N TRP A 126 8.42 1.19 -1.54
CA TRP A 126 9.28 1.53 -2.69
C TRP A 126 10.67 0.89 -2.60
N ALA A 127 11.16 0.63 -1.39
CA ALA A 127 12.37 -0.15 -1.15
C ALA A 127 12.16 -1.67 -1.31
N GLY A 128 10.98 -2.13 -1.74
CA GLY A 128 10.64 -3.54 -1.89
C GLY A 128 10.52 -4.29 -0.57
N LYS A 129 10.28 -3.57 0.54
CA LYS A 129 10.18 -4.14 1.89
C LYS A 129 8.74 -4.11 2.38
N LYS A 130 8.34 -5.16 3.09
CA LYS A 130 7.04 -5.23 3.77
C LYS A 130 7.03 -4.26 4.96
N PRO A 131 6.09 -3.31 5.03
CA PRO A 131 5.98 -2.41 6.18
C PRO A 131 5.69 -3.17 7.49
N VAL A 132 6.08 -2.58 8.61
CA VAL A 132 5.83 -3.16 9.95
C VAL A 132 4.32 -3.24 10.20
N GLY A 133 3.86 -4.34 10.80
CA GLY A 133 2.43 -4.57 11.05
C GLY A 133 1.61 -4.94 9.80
N HIS A 134 2.23 -5.05 8.62
CA HIS A 134 1.57 -5.55 7.41
C HIS A 134 1.74 -7.06 7.31
N ASP A 135 0.96 -7.81 8.06
CA ASP A 135 1.00 -9.27 8.15
C ASP A 135 -0.27 -9.97 7.66
N ALA A 136 -1.29 -9.21 7.27
CA ALA A 136 -2.47 -9.77 6.62
C ALA A 136 -2.21 -9.96 5.12
N VAL A 137 -2.78 -11.04 4.58
CA VAL A 137 -2.70 -11.37 3.16
C VAL A 137 -4.02 -11.06 2.47
N ILE A 138 -3.93 -10.39 1.32
CA ILE A 138 -5.07 -10.20 0.42
C ILE A 138 -4.70 -10.61 -1.00
N HIS A 139 -5.71 -10.84 -1.83
CA HIS A 139 -5.51 -11.05 -3.27
C HIS A 139 -5.94 -9.80 -4.04
N CYS A 140 -4.94 -9.11 -4.61
CA CYS A 140 -5.16 -7.98 -5.49
C CYS A 140 -5.34 -8.44 -6.94
N HIS A 141 -6.32 -7.88 -7.65
CA HIS A 141 -6.55 -8.19 -9.05
C HIS A 141 -5.32 -7.98 -9.95
N HIS A 142 -4.51 -6.95 -9.66
CA HIS A 142 -3.34 -6.59 -10.45
C HIS A 142 -2.03 -7.22 -9.94
N CYS A 143 -1.83 -7.26 -8.62
CA CYS A 143 -0.56 -7.70 -8.03
C CYS A 143 -0.57 -9.16 -7.57
N GLY A 144 -1.70 -9.85 -7.59
CA GLY A 144 -1.84 -11.17 -6.97
C GLY A 144 -1.82 -11.06 -5.44
N PRO A 145 -1.31 -12.09 -4.74
CA PRO A 145 -1.16 -12.04 -3.28
C PRO A 145 -0.20 -10.94 -2.84
N VAL A 146 -0.60 -10.14 -1.86
CA VAL A 146 0.23 -9.07 -1.30
C VAL A 146 -0.02 -8.93 0.20
N TRP A 147 0.99 -8.41 0.91
CA TRP A 147 0.86 -8.03 2.32
C TRP A 147 0.19 -6.67 2.48
N VAL A 148 -0.76 -6.57 3.41
CA VAL A 148 -1.43 -5.33 3.82
C VAL A 148 -1.59 -5.30 5.34
N HIS A 149 -1.98 -4.14 5.87
CA HIS A 149 -2.35 -4.02 7.27
C HIS A 149 -3.65 -4.82 7.56
N PRO A 150 -3.77 -5.50 8.70
CA PRO A 150 -4.97 -6.25 9.08
C PRO A 150 -6.27 -5.47 8.97
N SER A 151 -6.28 -4.19 9.35
CA SER A 151 -7.49 -3.36 9.24
C SER A 151 -7.97 -3.19 7.79
N VAL A 152 -7.06 -3.20 6.82
CA VAL A 152 -7.41 -3.16 5.38
C VAL A 152 -8.01 -4.49 4.96
N ALA A 153 -7.39 -5.61 5.35
CA ALA A 153 -7.91 -6.94 5.01
C ALA A 153 -9.32 -7.19 5.60
N ALA A 154 -9.55 -6.71 6.83
CA ALA A 154 -10.81 -6.90 7.56
C ALA A 154 -12.03 -6.24 6.89
N VAL A 155 -11.84 -5.19 6.10
CA VAL A 155 -12.93 -4.46 5.43
C VAL A 155 -13.16 -4.87 3.97
N LEU A 156 -12.34 -5.79 3.44
CA LEU A 156 -12.46 -6.25 2.06
C LEU A 156 -13.45 -7.43 1.94
N PRO A 157 -14.17 -7.55 0.81
CA PRO A 157 -15.00 -8.71 0.56
C PRO A 157 -14.14 -9.97 0.46
N VAL A 158 -14.57 -11.04 1.14
CA VAL A 158 -13.92 -12.34 1.07
C VAL A 158 -14.56 -13.17 -0.05
N VAL A 159 -13.76 -13.56 -1.04
CA VAL A 159 -14.20 -14.40 -2.17
C VAL A 159 -13.26 -15.58 -2.30
N ASP A 160 -13.82 -16.78 -2.20
CA ASP A 160 -13.09 -18.05 -2.20
C ASP A 160 -12.07 -18.15 -1.06
N GLY A 161 -12.43 -17.69 0.14
CA GLY A 161 -11.54 -17.70 1.31
C GLY A 161 -10.48 -16.59 1.35
N TRP A 162 -10.43 -15.71 0.34
CA TRP A 162 -9.44 -14.63 0.25
C TRP A 162 -10.08 -13.24 0.26
N PRO A 163 -9.62 -12.29 1.09
CA PRO A 163 -10.02 -10.89 0.96
C PRO A 163 -9.54 -10.34 -0.39
N ARG A 164 -10.45 -9.72 -1.16
CA ARG A 164 -10.20 -9.25 -2.52
C ARG A 164 -10.15 -7.74 -2.62
N ALA A 165 -9.15 -7.25 -3.34
CA ALA A 165 -9.07 -5.85 -3.71
C ALA A 165 -8.90 -5.68 -5.23
N LEU A 166 -9.59 -4.69 -5.80
CA LEU A 166 -9.37 -4.28 -7.19
C LEU A 166 -7.97 -3.65 -7.37
N GLY A 167 -7.50 -2.92 -6.37
CA GLY A 167 -6.14 -2.36 -6.30
C GLY A 167 -5.59 -2.44 -4.89
N CYS A 168 -4.27 -2.54 -4.76
CA CYS A 168 -3.58 -2.54 -3.47
C CYS A 168 -2.52 -1.43 -3.44
N PRO A 169 -1.98 -1.09 -2.25
CA PRO A 169 -0.90 -0.09 -2.12
C PRO A 169 0.34 -0.40 -2.97
N TRP A 170 0.54 -1.67 -3.35
CA TRP A 170 1.67 -2.11 -4.18
C TRP A 170 1.47 -1.90 -5.70
N CYS A 171 0.25 -1.56 -6.17
CA CYS A 171 -0.02 -1.45 -7.60
C CYS A 171 0.85 -0.39 -8.31
N ALA A 172 1.12 0.74 -7.63
CA ALA A 172 1.99 1.79 -8.18
C ALA A 172 3.45 1.31 -8.33
N ILE A 173 3.93 0.54 -7.35
CA ILE A 173 5.28 -0.03 -7.32
C ILE A 173 5.44 -1.07 -8.42
N ARG A 174 4.44 -1.96 -8.59
CA ARG A 174 4.38 -2.91 -9.72
C ARG A 174 4.46 -2.17 -11.05
N LYS A 175 3.66 -1.12 -11.21
CA LYS A 175 3.60 -0.34 -12.46
C LYS A 175 4.94 0.34 -12.77
N ALA A 176 5.68 0.73 -11.73
CA ALA A 176 7.03 1.28 -11.86
C ALA A 176 8.11 0.21 -12.08
N GLY A 177 7.77 -1.08 -12.14
CA GLY A 177 8.72 -2.18 -12.32
C GLY A 177 9.56 -2.48 -11.07
N ALA A 178 9.21 -1.92 -9.92
CA ALA A 178 9.90 -2.16 -8.67
C ALA A 178 9.46 -3.49 -8.03
N TYR A 179 10.36 -4.07 -7.23
CA TYR A 179 10.13 -5.36 -6.57
C TYR A 179 9.01 -5.28 -5.53
N ILE A 180 8.19 -6.35 -5.45
CA ILE A 180 7.13 -6.51 -4.45
C ILE A 180 7.43 -7.78 -3.64
N PRO A 181 7.54 -7.70 -2.31
CA PRO A 181 7.64 -8.89 -1.47
C PRO A 181 6.27 -9.58 -1.42
N HIS A 182 6.16 -10.74 -2.07
CA HIS A 182 4.95 -11.54 -2.07
C HIS A 182 4.88 -12.45 -0.83
N PRO A 183 3.69 -12.68 -0.26
CA PRO A 183 3.49 -13.72 0.75
C PRO A 183 3.76 -15.10 0.14
N SER A 184 4.22 -16.02 0.99
CA SER A 184 4.33 -17.42 0.60
C SER A 184 2.94 -18.03 0.43
N VAL A 185 2.73 -18.73 -0.67
CA VAL A 185 1.51 -19.47 -0.99
C VAL A 185 1.82 -20.93 -1.30
N GLN A 186 0.81 -21.78 -1.20
CA GLN A 186 0.87 -23.16 -1.64
C GLN A 186 0.29 -23.26 -3.06
N CYS A 187 0.90 -24.09 -3.92
CA CYS A 187 0.38 -24.33 -5.27
C CYS A 187 -0.92 -25.14 -5.23
N MET A 188 -1.10 -25.99 -4.22
CA MET A 188 -2.36 -26.66 -3.93
C MET A 188 -3.40 -25.59 -3.58
N GLY A 189 -4.47 -25.50 -4.36
CA GLY A 189 -5.44 -24.39 -4.26
C GLY A 189 -5.27 -23.30 -5.32
N CYS A 190 -4.28 -23.39 -6.22
CA CYS A 190 -4.13 -22.45 -7.33
C CYS A 190 -4.82 -22.96 -8.61
N ARG A 191 -5.62 -22.12 -9.28
CA ARG A 191 -6.24 -22.38 -10.60
C ARG A 191 -5.25 -22.72 -11.71
N ARG A 192 -3.97 -22.38 -11.53
CA ARG A 192 -2.90 -22.59 -12.52
C ARG A 192 -2.08 -23.85 -12.25
N TYR A 193 -2.35 -24.54 -11.15
CA TYR A 193 -1.68 -25.77 -10.80
C TYR A 193 -2.46 -26.96 -11.39
N THR A 194 -1.76 -27.82 -12.13
CA THR A 194 -2.31 -29.07 -12.66
C THR A 194 -1.56 -30.23 -12.01
N SER A 195 -2.28 -31.08 -11.27
CA SER A 195 -1.69 -32.29 -10.70
C SER A 195 -1.20 -33.23 -11.79
N ASP A 196 -0.04 -33.86 -11.56
CA ASP A 196 0.49 -34.93 -12.38
C ASP A 196 -0.41 -36.17 -12.23
N PRO A 197 -1.01 -36.68 -13.32
CA PRO A 197 -1.87 -37.87 -13.26
C PRO A 197 -1.11 -39.15 -12.92
N VAL A 198 0.22 -39.19 -13.09
CA VAL A 198 1.04 -40.39 -12.82
C VAL A 198 1.25 -40.61 -11.33
N ASN A 199 1.32 -39.53 -10.53
CA ASN A 199 1.52 -39.62 -9.09
C ASN A 199 0.71 -38.57 -8.31
N PRO A 200 -0.63 -38.67 -8.32
CA PRO A 200 -1.49 -37.70 -7.64
C PRO A 200 -1.32 -37.73 -6.12
N ALA A 201 -0.95 -38.88 -5.54
CA ALA A 201 -0.78 -39.04 -4.09
C ALA A 201 0.48 -38.35 -3.56
N ALA A 202 1.58 -38.32 -4.32
CA ALA A 202 2.76 -37.53 -3.96
C ALA A 202 2.53 -36.02 -4.12
N GLY A 203 1.42 -35.64 -4.77
CA GLY A 203 1.15 -34.27 -5.15
C GLY A 203 2.32 -33.75 -5.98
N MET A 204 2.69 -34.36 -7.10
CA MET A 204 3.53 -33.65 -8.07
C MET A 204 2.62 -33.00 -9.10
N GLY A 205 3.07 -31.91 -9.72
CA GLY A 205 2.30 -31.23 -10.75
C GLY A 205 3.03 -30.06 -11.38
N GLN A 206 2.37 -29.42 -12.32
CA GLN A 206 2.95 -28.37 -13.15
C GLN A 206 2.23 -27.04 -12.94
N CYS A 207 3.00 -25.95 -12.96
CA CYS A 207 2.47 -24.60 -12.93
C CYS A 207 2.34 -24.07 -14.36
N ALA A 208 1.12 -23.74 -14.79
CA ALA A 208 0.86 -23.15 -16.11
C ALA A 208 1.51 -21.77 -16.32
N SER A 209 2.08 -21.16 -15.27
CA SER A 209 2.87 -19.92 -15.37
C SER A 209 4.36 -20.14 -15.59
N GLY A 210 4.81 -21.38 -15.80
CA GLY A 210 6.19 -21.70 -16.14
C GLY A 210 7.19 -21.47 -15.00
N LYS A 211 6.75 -21.46 -13.73
CA LYS A 211 7.63 -21.26 -12.57
C LYS A 211 8.42 -22.53 -12.16
N GLY A 212 8.43 -23.57 -13.00
CA GLY A 212 9.11 -24.84 -12.75
C GLY A 212 8.29 -25.84 -11.93
N MET A 213 8.96 -26.88 -11.43
CA MET A 213 8.36 -27.88 -10.55
C MET A 213 8.39 -27.39 -9.10
N HIS A 214 7.23 -27.01 -8.58
CA HIS A 214 7.02 -26.78 -7.15
C HIS A 214 6.17 -27.90 -6.59
N TYR A 215 6.48 -28.36 -5.39
CA TYR A 215 5.56 -29.25 -4.68
C TYR A 215 4.31 -28.45 -4.26
N PRO A 216 3.10 -29.01 -4.35
CA PRO A 216 1.81 -28.33 -4.10
C PRO A 216 1.72 -27.77 -2.70
N MET A 217 2.25 -28.52 -1.72
CA MET A 217 2.31 -28.15 -0.32
C MET A 217 3.49 -27.22 0.01
N GLN A 218 4.44 -27.05 -0.91
CA GLN A 218 5.60 -26.18 -0.69
C GLN A 218 5.17 -24.73 -0.75
N GLN A 219 5.41 -24.03 0.36
CA GLN A 219 5.26 -22.60 0.44
C GLN A 219 6.34 -21.89 -0.39
N HIS A 220 5.92 -21.01 -1.29
CA HIS A 220 6.82 -20.20 -2.10
C HIS A 220 6.15 -18.86 -2.49
N PRO A 221 6.92 -17.80 -2.77
CA PRO A 221 6.36 -16.55 -3.27
C PRO A 221 5.90 -16.70 -4.72
N CYS A 222 4.65 -16.31 -5.02
CA CYS A 222 4.10 -16.43 -6.37
C CYS A 222 3.14 -15.27 -6.71
N GLU A 223 3.60 -14.34 -7.56
CA GLU A 223 2.78 -13.24 -8.12
C GLU A 223 1.61 -13.73 -8.98
N ALA A 224 1.76 -14.92 -9.57
CA ALA A 224 0.86 -15.54 -10.52
C ALA A 224 -0.27 -16.36 -9.85
N PHE A 225 -0.27 -16.45 -8.53
CA PHE A 225 -1.22 -17.25 -7.78
C PHE A 225 -2.65 -16.77 -8.00
N LYS A 226 -3.53 -17.72 -8.29
CA LYS A 226 -4.97 -17.50 -8.44
C LYS A 226 -5.70 -18.55 -7.60
N PRO A 227 -6.31 -18.19 -6.47
CA PRO A 227 -7.00 -19.18 -5.64
C PRO A 227 -8.17 -19.84 -6.39
N LEU A 228 -8.37 -21.14 -6.17
CA LEU A 228 -9.51 -21.92 -6.64
C LEU A 228 -10.80 -21.41 -5.99
N PRO A 229 -11.95 -21.52 -6.68
CA PRO A 229 -13.22 -21.22 -6.04
C PRO A 229 -13.56 -22.22 -4.94
N GLY A 230 -13.98 -21.72 -3.76
CA GLY A 230 -14.44 -22.55 -2.63
C GLY A 230 -13.37 -23.28 -1.82
N GLY A 231 -12.11 -22.80 -1.80
CA GLY A 231 -11.05 -23.33 -0.94
C GLY A 231 -11.08 -22.79 0.50
#